data_AF-A0A370SJL1-F1
#
_entry.id   AF-A0A370SJL1-F1
#
_cell.length_a   1.000
_cell.length_b   1.000
_cell.length_c   1.000
_cell.angle_alpha   90.00
_cell.angle_beta   90.00
_cell.angle_gamma   90.00
#
_symmetry.space_group_name_H-M   'P 1'
#
loop_
_entity.id
_entity.type
_entity.pdbx_description
1 polymer ?
#
loop_
_entity_poly.entity_id
_entity_poly.type
_entity_poly.pdbx_seq_one_letter_code
_entity_poly.pdbx_strand_id
1 'polypeptide(L)'
;MKIRHRKSTSESKWVTMVMPLADAGVGVQDVTDFWAGQPFDLMLPTINGRTLQGNCDLCFLKGAKQVYSIIASDRPKTEWCARTESSVVSGGKFTGDGARFRSDRTSYQQMLDYSDTQFDMFADHEETISCFCGD
;
A
#
# COMPACT_ATOMS: atom_id res chain seq x y z
N MET A 1 12.32 25.36 -7.34
CA MET A 1 11.62 24.24 -6.65
C MET A 1 10.29 24.02 -7.37
N LYS A 2 10.18 22.96 -8.18
CA LYS A 2 8.96 22.70 -8.98
C LYS A 2 7.97 21.92 -8.12
N ILE A 3 7.13 22.63 -7.37
CA ILE A 3 5.90 22.03 -6.86
C ILE A 3 5.04 21.74 -8.10
N ARG A 4 4.68 20.47 -8.31
CA ARG A 4 3.78 20.09 -9.41
C ARG A 4 2.50 20.89 -9.21
N HIS A 5 2.20 21.81 -10.12
CA HIS A 5 0.92 22.50 -10.14
C HIS A 5 -0.14 21.43 -10.41
N ARG A 6 -0.91 21.07 -9.38
CA ARG A 6 -2.00 20.11 -9.52
C ARG A 6 -2.96 20.65 -10.58
N LYS A 7 -3.04 19.99 -11.74
CA LYS A 7 -3.81 20.52 -12.89
C LYS A 7 -5.31 20.62 -12.61
N SER A 8 -5.82 19.83 -11.66
CA SER A 8 -7.23 19.84 -11.24
C SER A 8 -7.35 19.53 -9.74
N THR A 9 -8.33 20.13 -9.07
CA THR A 9 -8.70 19.79 -7.70
C THR A 9 -10.13 19.27 -7.68
N SER A 10 -10.38 18.20 -6.93
CA SER A 10 -11.73 17.70 -6.62
C SER A 10 -12.43 18.50 -5.53
N GLU A 11 -11.69 19.39 -4.87
CA GLU A 11 -12.20 20.20 -3.77
C GLU A 11 -13.12 21.31 -4.25
N SER A 12 -14.07 21.67 -3.39
CA SER A 12 -14.98 22.79 -3.68
C SER A 12 -14.25 24.14 -3.66
N LYS A 13 -14.84 25.16 -4.29
CA LYS A 13 -14.30 26.53 -4.31
C LYS A 13 -14.14 27.20 -2.92
N TRP A 14 -14.73 26.60 -1.88
CA TRP A 14 -14.66 27.10 -0.50
C TRP A 14 -13.50 26.50 0.28
N VAL A 15 -12.85 25.47 -0.25
CA VAL A 15 -11.74 24.77 0.39
C VAL A 15 -10.43 25.31 -0.16
N THR A 16 -9.52 25.65 0.75
CA THR A 16 -8.14 25.99 0.40
C THR A 16 -7.26 24.80 0.78
N MET A 17 -6.61 24.20 -0.22
CA MET A 17 -5.62 23.16 0.01
C MET A 17 -4.28 23.79 0.36
N VAL A 18 -3.70 23.36 1.47
CA VAL A 18 -2.37 23.81 1.93
C VAL A 18 -1.45 22.60 2.07
N MET A 19 -0.17 22.77 1.72
CA MET A 19 0.85 21.72 1.84
C MET A 19 2.07 22.27 2.58
N PRO A 20 1.94 22.60 3.88
CA PRO A 20 2.94 23.38 4.61
C PRO A 20 4.32 22.72 4.66
N LEU A 21 4.38 21.38 4.74
CA LEU A 21 5.65 20.65 4.68
C LEU A 21 6.32 20.77 3.31
N ALA A 22 5.53 20.71 2.22
CA ALA A 22 6.05 20.91 0.87
C ALA A 22 6.49 22.36 0.66
N ASP A 23 5.71 23.33 1.14
CA ASP A 23 6.04 24.76 1.08
C ASP A 23 7.33 25.08 1.85
N ALA A 24 7.56 24.40 2.97
CA ALA A 24 8.78 24.48 3.77
C ALA A 24 9.96 23.66 3.21
N GLY A 25 9.77 22.89 2.13
CA GLY A 25 10.80 22.05 1.54
C GLY A 25 11.20 20.82 2.37
N VAL A 26 10.35 20.42 3.32
CA VAL A 26 10.56 19.26 4.20
C VAL A 26 10.44 17.97 3.39
N GLY A 27 11.48 17.15 3.46
CA GLY A 27 11.57 15.85 2.81
C GLY A 27 11.37 14.67 3.77
N VAL A 28 11.48 13.45 3.22
CA VAL A 28 11.32 12.20 3.99
C VAL A 28 12.37 12.06 5.10
N GLN A 29 13.58 12.59 4.90
CA GLN A 29 14.65 12.53 5.89
C GLN A 29 14.33 13.43 7.09
N ASP A 30 13.86 14.66 6.84
CA ASP A 30 13.47 15.60 7.90
C ASP A 30 12.35 15.02 8.78
N VAL A 31 11.36 14.35 8.16
CA VAL A 31 10.28 13.66 8.89
C VAL A 31 10.83 12.48 9.71
N THR A 32 11.78 11.73 9.16
CA THR A 32 12.42 10.60 9.85
C THR A 32 13.19 11.09 11.07
N ASP A 33 13.97 12.15 10.94
CA ASP A 33 14.77 12.74 12.01
C ASP A 33 13.89 13.32 13.12
N PHE A 34 12.77 13.97 12.74
CA PHE A 34 11.79 14.46 13.70
C PHE A 34 11.23 13.35 14.60
N TRP A 35 10.86 12.21 14.00
CA TRP A 35 10.32 11.08 14.75
C TRP A 35 11.38 10.37 15.59
N ALA A 36 12.61 10.27 15.09
CA ALA A 36 13.73 9.71 15.84
C ALA A 36 14.09 10.53 17.10
N GLY A 37 13.80 11.83 17.11
CA GLY A 37 14.03 12.73 18.24
C GLY A 37 12.94 12.73 19.31
N GLN A 38 11.84 11.98 19.13
CA GLN A 38 10.76 11.94 20.12
C GLN A 38 11.14 11.06 21.32
N PRO A 39 10.60 11.33 22.53
CA PRO A 39 10.86 10.51 23.72
C PRO A 39 10.13 9.16 23.70
N PHE A 40 9.48 8.81 22.59
CA PHE A 40 8.73 7.58 22.38
C PHE A 40 8.91 7.10 20.94
N ASP A 41 8.65 5.81 20.71
CA ASP A 41 8.65 5.19 19.39
C ASP A 41 7.21 4.88 18.97
N LEU A 42 6.88 5.19 17.71
CA LEU A 42 5.59 4.82 17.10
C LEU A 42 5.50 3.31 16.80
N MET A 43 6.62 2.58 16.92
CA MET A 43 6.73 1.15 16.63
C MET A 43 6.28 0.82 15.20
N LEU A 44 6.58 1.72 14.26
CA LEU A 44 6.26 1.57 12.84
C LEU A 44 7.51 1.12 12.08
N PRO A 45 7.54 -0.10 11.52
CA PRO A 45 8.67 -0.56 10.73
C PRO A 45 8.86 0.33 9.50
N THR A 46 10.00 1.01 9.43
CA THR A 46 10.39 1.88 8.31
C THR A 46 11.59 1.31 7.56
N ILE A 47 11.56 1.41 6.24
CA ILE A 47 12.66 1.05 5.35
C ILE A 47 12.93 2.28 4.48
N ASN A 48 14.15 2.83 4.55
CA ASN A 48 14.53 4.05 3.84
C ASN A 48 13.55 5.23 4.05
N GLY A 49 13.16 5.47 5.31
CA GLY A 49 12.22 6.54 5.70
C GLY A 49 10.76 6.31 5.29
N ARG A 50 10.41 5.10 4.81
CA ARG A 50 9.04 4.77 4.40
C ARG A 50 8.48 3.60 5.19
N THR A 51 7.28 3.76 5.71
CA THR A 51 6.58 2.69 6.44
C THR A 51 5.98 1.69 5.47
N LEU A 52 6.37 0.42 5.58
CA LEU A 52 5.85 -0.66 4.73
C LEU A 52 4.33 -0.86 4.97
N GLN A 53 3.89 -0.81 6.23
CA GLN A 53 2.50 -1.09 6.58
C GLN A 53 1.61 0.17 6.54
N GLY A 54 2.12 1.38 6.74
CA GLY A 54 1.41 2.65 6.49
C GLY A 54 -0.08 2.65 6.93
N ASN A 55 -0.96 3.20 6.09
CA ASN A 55 -2.39 3.37 6.43
C ASN A 55 -3.19 2.06 6.54
N CYS A 56 -2.77 1.00 5.87
CA CYS A 56 -3.51 -0.26 5.76
C CYS A 56 -2.53 -1.41 5.56
N ASP A 57 -2.77 -2.58 6.14
CA ASP A 57 -1.85 -3.72 6.03
C ASP A 57 -1.73 -4.25 4.60
N LEU A 58 -2.84 -4.72 4.03
CA LEU A 58 -2.84 -5.44 2.75
C LEU A 58 -3.68 -4.71 1.69
N CYS A 59 -3.72 -3.38 1.71
CA CYS A 59 -4.48 -2.61 0.72
C CYS A 59 -4.09 -3.01 -0.71
N PHE A 60 -5.09 -3.26 -1.56
CA PHE A 60 -4.85 -3.73 -2.92
C PHE A 60 -4.10 -2.72 -3.80
N LEU A 61 -4.07 -1.44 -3.42
CA LEU A 61 -3.28 -0.41 -4.11
C LEU A 61 -1.76 -0.50 -3.85
N LYS A 62 -1.33 -1.24 -2.83
CA LYS A 62 0.11 -1.51 -2.64
C LYS A 62 0.62 -2.40 -3.78
N GLY A 63 1.87 -2.19 -4.19
CA GLY A 63 2.52 -3.09 -5.16
C GLY A 63 2.67 -4.50 -4.63
N ALA A 64 2.68 -5.51 -5.52
CA ALA A 64 2.80 -6.91 -5.14
C ALA A 64 3.98 -7.16 -4.19
N LYS A 65 5.19 -6.64 -4.49
CA LYS A 65 6.37 -6.85 -3.62
C LYS A 65 6.11 -6.45 -2.17
N GLN A 66 5.49 -5.30 -1.96
CA GLN A 66 5.15 -4.79 -0.64
C GLN A 66 4.07 -5.66 0.04
N VAL A 67 3.05 -6.08 -0.71
CA VAL A 67 2.01 -6.98 -0.20
C VAL A 67 2.63 -8.30 0.23
N TYR A 68 3.43 -8.93 -0.62
CA TYR A 68 4.13 -10.17 -0.29
C TYR A 68 5.04 -10.01 0.94
N SER A 69 5.79 -8.91 1.07
CA SER A 69 6.65 -8.69 2.25
C SER A 69 5.83 -8.60 3.53
N ILE A 70 4.65 -7.98 3.48
CA ILE A 70 3.74 -7.90 4.63
C ILE A 70 3.19 -9.28 4.97
N ILE A 71 2.73 -10.06 3.98
CA ILE A 71 2.23 -11.43 4.17
C ILE A 71 3.31 -12.33 4.78
N ALA A 72 4.55 -12.25 4.29
CA ALA A 72 5.68 -13.00 4.82
C ALA A 72 6.01 -12.60 6.26
N SER A 73 5.87 -11.32 6.60
CA SER A 73 6.13 -10.82 7.97
C SER A 73 5.02 -11.13 8.97
N ASP A 74 3.78 -11.20 8.51
CA ASP A 74 2.59 -11.35 9.36
C ASP A 74 1.44 -12.00 8.57
N ARG A 75 1.51 -13.33 8.47
CA ARG A 75 0.58 -14.16 7.68
C ARG A 75 -0.89 -14.00 8.09
N PRO A 76 -1.24 -13.99 9.40
CA PRO A 76 -2.64 -13.85 9.83
C PRO A 76 -3.36 -12.64 9.24
N LYS A 77 -2.66 -11.54 8.93
CA LYS A 77 -3.25 -10.37 8.26
C LYS A 77 -3.91 -10.70 6.91
N THR A 78 -3.45 -11.76 6.25
CA THR A 78 -3.89 -12.20 4.92
C THR A 78 -5.21 -12.97 4.95
N GLU A 79 -5.53 -13.60 6.08
CA GLU A 79 -6.66 -14.53 6.19
C GLU A 79 -7.99 -13.87 5.86
N TRP A 80 -8.18 -12.61 6.28
CA TRP A 80 -9.41 -11.88 5.96
C TRP A 80 -9.56 -11.62 4.46
N CYS A 81 -8.48 -11.23 3.78
CA CYS A 81 -8.51 -11.02 2.33
C CYS A 81 -8.78 -12.34 1.60
N ALA A 82 -8.04 -13.41 1.91
CA ALA A 82 -8.21 -14.71 1.29
C ALA A 82 -9.63 -15.28 1.47
N ARG A 83 -10.17 -15.20 2.69
CA ARG A 83 -11.54 -15.63 3.00
C ARG A 83 -12.58 -14.79 2.26
N THR A 84 -12.37 -13.48 2.16
CA THR A 84 -13.30 -12.59 1.43
C THR A 84 -13.36 -12.98 -0.04
N GLU A 85 -12.22 -13.13 -0.72
CA GLU A 85 -12.18 -13.57 -2.13
C GLU A 85 -12.87 -14.92 -2.32
N SER A 86 -12.61 -15.89 -1.43
CA SER A 86 -13.25 -17.21 -1.46
C SER A 86 -14.78 -17.14 -1.28
N SER A 87 -15.27 -16.30 -0.37
CA SER A 87 -16.71 -16.13 -0.12
C SER A 87 -17.45 -15.55 -1.32
N VAL A 88 -16.80 -14.65 -2.06
CA VAL A 88 -17.36 -14.02 -3.27
C VAL A 88 -17.46 -15.03 -4.41
N VAL A 89 -16.42 -15.86 -4.61
CA VAL A 89 -16.44 -16.97 -5.57
C VAL A 89 -17.56 -17.95 -5.24
N SER A 90 -17.69 -18.33 -3.96
CA SER A 90 -18.69 -19.31 -3.49
C SER A 90 -20.12 -18.79 -3.61
N GLY A 91 -20.32 -17.48 -3.54
CA GLY A 91 -21.61 -16.83 -3.71
C GLY A 91 -22.13 -16.80 -5.17
N GLY A 92 -21.32 -17.22 -6.15
CA GLY A 92 -21.73 -17.38 -7.55
C GLY A 92 -22.06 -16.09 -8.30
N LYS A 93 -21.97 -14.92 -7.64
CA LYS A 93 -22.23 -13.60 -8.26
C LYS A 93 -21.11 -13.12 -9.18
N PHE A 94 -19.90 -13.60 -8.95
CA PHE A 94 -18.71 -13.23 -9.69
C PHE A 94 -17.97 -14.51 -10.08
N THR A 95 -17.39 -14.52 -11.29
CA THR A 95 -16.60 -15.64 -11.80
C THR A 95 -15.22 -15.14 -12.23
N GLY A 96 -14.25 -16.05 -12.27
CA GLY A 96 -12.87 -15.73 -12.66
C GLY A 96 -12.21 -14.68 -11.74
N ASP A 97 -11.47 -13.75 -12.33
CA ASP A 97 -10.69 -12.75 -11.60
C ASP A 97 -11.54 -11.61 -11.00
N GLY A 98 -12.82 -11.50 -11.38
CA GLY A 98 -13.74 -10.49 -10.84
C GLY A 98 -14.10 -10.69 -9.36
N ALA A 99 -13.76 -11.85 -8.78
CA ALA A 99 -13.92 -12.15 -7.36
C ALA A 99 -12.69 -11.77 -6.51
N ARG A 100 -11.61 -11.29 -7.13
CA ARG A 100 -10.39 -10.85 -6.44
C ARG A 100 -10.45 -9.36 -6.09
N PHE A 101 -9.73 -8.94 -5.07
CA PHE A 101 -9.55 -7.50 -4.79
C PHE A 101 -8.80 -6.78 -5.90
N ARG A 102 -7.94 -7.51 -6.62
CA ARG A 102 -7.18 -7.02 -7.75
C ARG A 102 -7.02 -8.12 -8.78
N SER A 103 -7.39 -7.83 -10.02
CA SER A 103 -7.44 -8.82 -11.11
C SER A 103 -6.10 -9.04 -11.80
N ASP A 104 -5.17 -8.09 -11.71
CA ASP A 104 -3.85 -8.10 -12.36
C ASP A 104 -2.78 -8.91 -11.59
N ARG A 105 -3.16 -9.60 -10.51
CA ARG A 105 -2.26 -10.47 -9.74
C ARG A 105 -2.97 -11.68 -9.14
N THR A 106 -2.16 -12.58 -8.57
CA THR A 106 -2.64 -13.78 -7.86
C THR A 106 -3.54 -13.42 -6.68
N SER A 107 -4.41 -14.35 -6.29
CA SER A 107 -5.29 -14.16 -5.12
C SER A 107 -4.49 -14.06 -3.82
N TYR A 108 -5.07 -13.48 -2.77
CA TYR A 108 -4.42 -13.43 -1.46
C TYR A 108 -4.16 -14.83 -0.89
N GLN A 109 -5.02 -15.81 -1.20
CA GLN A 109 -4.76 -17.21 -0.84
C GLN A 109 -3.50 -17.73 -1.53
N GLN A 110 -3.37 -17.52 -2.85
CA GLN A 110 -2.18 -17.92 -3.58
C GLN A 110 -0.93 -17.21 -3.06
N MET A 111 -1.04 -15.92 -2.73
CA MET A 111 0.07 -15.17 -2.15
C MET A 111 0.51 -15.76 -0.80
N LEU A 112 -0.45 -16.18 0.03
CA LEU A 112 -0.18 -16.86 1.29
C LEU A 112 0.51 -18.21 1.05
N ASP A 113 0.03 -19.01 0.10
CA ASP A 113 0.57 -20.33 -0.23
C ASP A 113 2.02 -20.25 -0.76
N TYR A 114 2.35 -19.19 -1.52
CA TYR A 114 3.69 -19.01 -2.10
C TYR A 114 4.68 -18.27 -1.19
N SER A 115 4.19 -17.63 -0.12
CA SER A 115 5.03 -16.82 0.77
C SER A 115 6.16 -17.60 1.45
N ASP A 116 6.03 -18.93 1.59
CA ASP A 116 7.07 -19.79 2.18
C ASP A 116 8.11 -20.34 1.18
N THR A 117 7.80 -20.32 -0.12
CA THR A 117 8.54 -21.15 -1.09
C THR A 117 9.23 -20.35 -2.18
N GLN A 118 8.65 -19.27 -2.71
CA GLN A 118 9.11 -18.65 -3.97
C GLN A 118 8.81 -17.13 -4.05
N PHE A 119 9.23 -16.34 -3.04
CA PHE A 119 8.96 -14.90 -3.00
C PHE A 119 9.48 -14.12 -4.23
N ASP A 120 10.72 -14.40 -4.64
CA ASP A 120 11.43 -13.59 -5.64
C ASP A 120 10.83 -13.74 -7.06
N MET A 121 10.37 -14.95 -7.40
CA MET A 121 9.87 -15.27 -8.74
C MET A 121 8.50 -14.65 -9.06
N PHE A 122 7.67 -14.41 -8.04
CA PHE A 122 6.33 -13.80 -8.22
C PHE A 122 6.30 -12.29 -7.95
N ALA A 123 7.40 -11.74 -7.45
CA ALA A 123 7.56 -10.31 -7.17
C ALA A 123 7.84 -9.47 -8.41
N ASP A 124 8.45 -10.07 -9.46
CA ASP A 124 8.98 -9.35 -10.63
C ASP A 124 7.96 -9.10 -11.76
N HIS A 125 6.71 -9.52 -11.59
CA HIS A 125 5.68 -9.40 -12.63
C HIS A 125 4.81 -8.14 -12.53
N GLU A 126 5.17 -7.12 -11.73
CA GLU A 126 4.29 -5.96 -11.54
C GLU A 126 5.02 -4.60 -11.48
N GLU A 127 4.63 -3.70 -12.38
CA GLU A 127 4.76 -2.25 -12.21
C GLU A 127 3.72 -1.81 -11.17
N THR A 128 4.16 -1.24 -10.04
CA THR A 128 3.26 -0.61 -9.07
C THR A 128 2.35 0.39 -9.77
N ILE A 129 1.02 0.23 -9.70
CA ILE A 129 0.11 1.36 -9.92
C ILE A 129 0.53 2.42 -8.91
N SER A 130 0.97 3.58 -9.40
CA SER A 130 1.36 4.69 -8.53
C SER A 130 0.23 4.98 -7.54
N CYS A 131 0.50 4.91 -6.22
CA CYS A 131 -0.32 5.55 -5.20
C CYS A 131 -0.51 6.98 -5.69
N PHE A 132 -1.69 7.31 -6.19
CA PHE A 132 -2.06 8.64 -6.65
C PHE A 132 -2.29 9.52 -5.42
N CYS A 133 -1.24 9.62 -4.63
CA CYS A 133 -1.14 10.35 -3.40
C CYS A 133 -0.54 11.70 -3.81
N GLY A 134 -1.28 12.38 -4.70
CA GLY A 134 -0.94 13.67 -5.31
C GLY A 134 -0.20 13.60 -6.64
N ASP A 135 -0.95 13.40 -7.75
CA ASP A 135 -0.68 14.12 -9.00
C ASP A 135 -1.54 15.39 -9.04
#